data_AF-A0A6L9IJN1-F1
#
_entry.id   AF-A0A6L9IJN1-F1
#
_cell.length_a   1.000
_cell.length_b   1.000
_cell.length_c   1.000
_cell.angle_alpha   90.00
_cell.angle_beta   90.00
_cell.angle_gamma   90.00
#
_symmetry.space_group_name_H-M   'P 1'
#
loop_
_entity.id
_entity.type
_entity.pdbx_description
1 polymer ?
#
loop_
_entity_poly.entity_id
_entity_poly.type
_entity_poly.pdbx_seq_one_letter_code
_entity_poly.pdbx_strand_id
1 'polypeptide(L)'
;MSEHENINHLFQTPVFTQLAERPFAHCATITVMPDGEGLLAAWMGGAYETAQDVALLTAYKPSAEAPWSRPWVIAEVAGHSLGQPVFFHPPNPPNRPTDGELWLFFVVIMGHDWTSAQIHWQRS
;
A
#
# COMPACT_ATOMS: atom_id res chain seq x y z
N MET A 1 26.38 8.15 -36.30
CA MET A 1 26.20 6.75 -35.84
C MET A 1 25.89 6.81 -34.37
N SER A 2 24.76 6.23 -33.99
CA SER A 2 23.95 6.53 -32.80
C SER A 2 24.55 6.08 -31.48
N GLU A 3 24.56 6.99 -30.50
CA GLU A 3 24.58 6.67 -29.08
C GLU A 3 23.22 6.04 -28.70
N HIS A 4 23.17 4.71 -28.69
CA HIS A 4 22.15 3.97 -27.97
C HIS A 4 22.88 3.13 -26.93
N GLU A 5 23.13 3.74 -25.77
CA GLU A 5 23.52 2.99 -24.58
C GLU A 5 22.45 1.94 -24.28
N ASN A 6 22.88 0.68 -24.27
CA ASN A 6 22.10 -0.44 -23.76
C ASN A 6 21.71 -0.13 -22.31
N ILE A 7 20.43 0.18 -22.09
CA ILE A 7 19.88 0.30 -20.74
C ILE A 7 19.91 -1.10 -20.15
N ASN A 8 20.90 -1.30 -19.27
CA ASN A 8 21.10 -2.49 -18.47
C ASN A 8 19.80 -2.94 -17.80
N HIS A 9 19.58 -4.25 -17.82
CA HIS A 9 18.47 -4.98 -17.20
C HIS A 9 17.90 -4.29 -15.95
N LEU A 10 16.68 -3.76 -16.06
CA LEU A 10 15.89 -3.35 -14.90
C LEU A 10 15.61 -4.63 -14.09
N PHE A 11 16.33 -4.82 -12.99
CA PHE A 11 16.01 -5.86 -12.03
C PHE A 11 14.67 -5.52 -11.39
N GLN A 12 13.65 -6.34 -11.69
CA GLN A 12 12.33 -6.24 -11.07
C GLN A 12 12.17 -7.41 -10.10
N THR A 13 11.85 -7.11 -8.85
CA THR A 13 11.45 -8.12 -7.87
C THR A 13 10.00 -7.86 -7.50
N PRO A 14 9.07 -8.80 -7.75
CA PRO A 14 7.69 -8.63 -7.33
C PRO A 14 7.60 -8.60 -5.80
N VAL A 15 6.70 -7.78 -5.27
CA VAL A 15 6.35 -7.79 -3.84
C VAL A 15 5.73 -9.14 -3.46
N PHE A 16 4.91 -9.71 -4.35
CA PHE A 16 4.26 -11.01 -4.21
C PHE A 16 3.90 -11.55 -5.59
N THR A 17 3.77 -12.87 -5.70
CA THR A 17 3.08 -13.49 -6.85
C THR A 17 1.58 -13.29 -6.69
N GLN A 18 0.87 -13.00 -7.79
CA GLN A 18 -0.58 -12.76 -7.79
C GLN A 18 -1.35 -13.73 -6.88
N LEU A 19 -2.22 -13.17 -6.03
CA LEU A 19 -2.98 -13.94 -5.04
C LEU A 19 -4.24 -14.50 -5.70
N ALA A 20 -4.50 -15.80 -5.55
CA ALA A 20 -5.68 -16.43 -6.14
C ALA A 20 -7.00 -15.87 -5.59
N GLU A 21 -7.06 -15.63 -4.28
CA GLU A 21 -8.26 -15.11 -3.59
C GLU A 21 -8.52 -13.62 -3.85
N ARG A 22 -7.49 -12.88 -4.28
CA ARG A 22 -7.52 -11.43 -4.53
C ARG A 22 -6.68 -11.12 -5.77
N PRO A 23 -7.17 -11.48 -6.97
CA PRO A 23 -6.37 -11.43 -8.20
C PRO A 23 -6.07 -10.00 -8.68
N PHE A 24 -6.84 -9.00 -8.24
CA PHE A 24 -6.62 -7.59 -8.54
C PHE A 24 -5.58 -6.97 -7.60
N ALA A 25 -4.67 -6.16 -8.14
CA ALA A 25 -3.70 -5.37 -7.38
C ALA A 25 -3.56 -3.97 -8.00
N HIS A 26 -3.94 -2.91 -7.29
CA HIS A 26 -4.00 -1.56 -7.85
C HIS A 26 -3.76 -0.46 -6.80
N CYS A 27 -3.44 0.76 -7.27
CA CYS A 27 -3.12 1.94 -6.45
C CYS A 27 -2.18 1.64 -5.28
N ALA A 28 -0.96 1.20 -5.57
CA ALA A 28 0.01 0.91 -4.52
C ALA A 28 0.61 2.19 -3.91
N THR A 29 0.99 2.11 -2.64
CA THR A 29 1.82 3.07 -1.91
C THR A 29 2.97 2.32 -1.24
N ILE A 30 4.09 2.99 -1.02
CA ILE A 30 5.27 2.44 -0.33
C ILE A 30 5.92 3.54 0.51
N THR A 31 6.47 3.16 1.67
CA THR A 31 7.20 4.08 2.53
C THR A 31 8.42 3.39 3.15
N VAL A 32 9.42 4.20 3.51
CA VAL A 32 10.54 3.75 4.34
C VAL A 32 10.09 3.77 5.80
N MET A 33 10.42 2.72 6.54
CA MET A 33 10.13 2.61 7.96
C MET A 33 11.06 3.52 8.77
N PRO A 34 10.69 3.89 10.02
CA PRO A 34 11.51 4.78 10.86
C PRO A 34 12.93 4.27 11.15
N ASP A 35 13.18 2.96 10.97
CA ASP A 35 14.52 2.36 11.07
C ASP A 35 15.47 2.78 9.93
N GLY A 36 14.93 3.33 8.84
CA GLY A 36 15.69 3.77 7.67
C GLY A 36 16.07 2.67 6.68
N GLU A 37 15.72 1.40 6.96
CA GLU A 37 16.08 0.25 6.12
C GLU A 37 14.84 -0.49 5.60
N GLY A 38 13.83 -0.63 6.45
CA GLY A 38 12.63 -1.38 6.13
C GLY A 38 11.73 -0.64 5.15
N LEU A 39 11.03 -1.38 4.29
CA LEU A 39 9.99 -0.86 3.41
C LEU A 39 8.64 -1.47 3.77
N LEU A 40 7.61 -0.65 3.87
CA LEU A 40 6.22 -1.11 3.95
C LEU A 40 5.49 -0.67 2.69
N ALA A 41 4.89 -1.62 1.97
CA ALA A 41 4.05 -1.34 0.81
C ALA A 41 2.60 -1.72 1.12
N ALA A 42 1.64 -0.98 0.57
CA ALA A 42 0.22 -1.32 0.62
C ALA A 42 -0.46 -1.10 -0.73
N TRP A 43 -1.51 -1.85 -1.02
CA TRP A 43 -2.25 -1.78 -2.29
C TRP A 43 -3.69 -2.27 -2.09
N MET A 44 -4.56 -1.94 -3.05
CA MET A 44 -5.91 -2.49 -3.11
C MET A 44 -5.87 -3.89 -3.69
N GLY A 45 -6.60 -4.85 -3.10
CA GLY A 45 -6.80 -6.15 -3.73
C GLY A 45 -8.13 -6.81 -3.41
N GLY A 46 -8.70 -7.47 -4.41
CA GLY A 46 -10.04 -8.05 -4.44
C GLY A 46 -10.30 -8.69 -5.80
N ALA A 47 -11.57 -8.85 -6.18
CA ALA A 47 -11.93 -9.40 -7.48
C ALA A 47 -11.66 -8.43 -8.64
N TYR A 48 -12.03 -7.16 -8.48
CA TYR A 48 -11.84 -6.07 -9.45
C TYR A 48 -12.01 -4.71 -8.75
N GLU A 49 -11.79 -3.60 -9.47
CA GLU A 49 -11.96 -2.25 -8.91
C GLU A 49 -13.41 -2.00 -8.45
N THR A 50 -13.60 -1.45 -7.25
CA THR A 50 -14.91 -1.22 -6.58
C THR A 50 -15.69 -2.45 -6.11
N ALA A 51 -15.15 -3.66 -6.29
CA ALA A 51 -15.77 -4.87 -5.73
C ALA A 51 -15.87 -4.80 -4.20
N GLN A 52 -16.96 -5.29 -3.61
CA GLN A 52 -17.18 -5.24 -2.16
C GLN A 52 -16.18 -6.07 -1.35
N ASP A 53 -15.40 -6.92 -2.02
CA ASP A 53 -14.33 -7.68 -1.40
C ASP A 53 -12.98 -6.95 -1.41
N VAL A 54 -12.86 -5.76 -2.02
CA VAL A 54 -11.60 -5.00 -2.03
C VAL A 54 -11.19 -4.63 -0.61
N ALA A 55 -10.03 -5.12 -0.20
CA ALA A 55 -9.35 -4.74 1.03
C ALA A 55 -7.99 -4.11 0.70
N LEU A 56 -7.41 -3.46 1.70
CA LEU A 56 -6.02 -3.02 1.62
C LEU A 56 -5.12 -4.13 2.11
N LEU A 57 -4.25 -4.60 1.24
CA LEU A 57 -3.18 -5.53 1.57
C LEU A 57 -1.89 -4.76 1.81
N THR A 58 -1.00 -5.35 2.58
CA THR A 58 0.34 -4.84 2.82
C THR A 58 1.37 -5.96 2.83
N ALA A 59 2.63 -5.62 2.55
CA ALA A 59 3.78 -6.48 2.78
C ALA A 59 4.95 -5.63 3.29
N TYR A 60 5.81 -6.24 4.10
CA TYR A 60 6.99 -5.61 4.67
C TYR A 60 8.26 -6.24 4.10
N LYS A 61 9.26 -5.41 3.84
CA LYS A 61 10.60 -5.81 3.41
C LYS A 61 11.59 -5.29 4.47
N PRO A 62 12.24 -6.16 5.26
CA PRO A 62 13.11 -5.71 6.34
C PRO A 62 14.34 -4.90 5.91
N SER A 63 14.92 -5.21 4.74
CA SER A 63 16.09 -4.53 4.17
C SER A 63 16.09 -4.68 2.65
N ALA A 64 17.06 -4.13 1.93
CA ALA A 64 17.18 -4.25 0.46
C ALA A 64 17.48 -5.70 -0.01
N GLU A 65 18.06 -6.53 0.84
CA GLU A 65 18.49 -7.91 0.57
C GLU A 65 17.46 -8.95 1.03
N ALA A 66 16.59 -8.59 1.99
CA ALA A 66 15.56 -9.48 2.50
C ALA A 66 14.40 -9.65 1.50
N PRO A 67 13.76 -10.84 1.43
CA PRO A 67 12.53 -11.00 0.67
C PRO A 67 11.39 -10.18 1.30
N TRP A 68 10.38 -9.86 0.50
CA TRP A 68 9.11 -9.38 1.01
C TRP A 68 8.42 -10.47 1.85
N SER A 69 7.72 -10.05 2.89
CA SER A 69 6.82 -10.91 3.64
C SER A 69 5.65 -11.40 2.76
N ARG A 70 4.92 -12.42 3.22
CA ARG A 70 3.60 -12.73 2.65
C ARG A 70 2.66 -11.52 2.84
N PRO A 71 1.82 -11.18 1.86
CA PRO A 71 0.81 -10.14 2.06
C PRO A 71 -0.18 -10.46 3.18
N TRP A 72 -0.63 -9.43 3.89
CA TRP A 72 -1.74 -9.53 4.84
C TRP A 72 -2.69 -8.33 4.71
N VAL A 73 -3.92 -8.46 5.21
CA VAL A 73 -4.90 -7.36 5.20
C VAL A 73 -4.54 -6.35 6.29
N ILE A 74 -4.29 -5.11 5.90
CA ILE A 74 -4.04 -3.99 6.82
C ILE A 74 -5.31 -3.18 7.11
N ALA A 75 -6.29 -3.20 6.21
CA ALA A 75 -7.61 -2.61 6.42
C ALA A 75 -8.67 -3.31 5.56
N GLU A 76 -9.86 -3.52 6.13
CA GLU A 76 -11.05 -4.00 5.44
C GLU A 76 -12.29 -3.40 6.11
N VAL A 77 -13.37 -3.23 5.35
CA VAL A 77 -14.66 -2.77 5.86
C VAL A 77 -15.72 -3.70 5.30
N ALA A 78 -16.39 -4.45 6.17
CA ALA A 78 -17.38 -5.42 5.75
C ALA A 78 -18.45 -4.79 4.84
N GLY A 79 -18.66 -5.38 3.67
CA GLY A 79 -19.66 -4.94 2.68
C GLY A 79 -19.29 -3.70 1.87
N HIS A 80 -18.09 -3.15 2.03
CA HIS A 80 -17.66 -1.93 1.34
C HIS A 80 -16.31 -2.12 0.65
N SER A 81 -16.19 -1.59 -0.57
CA SER A 81 -14.91 -1.54 -1.27
C SER A 81 -14.02 -0.47 -0.66
N LEU A 82 -12.73 -0.76 -0.53
CA LEU A 82 -11.71 0.22 -0.17
C LEU A 82 -11.05 0.82 -1.43
N GLY A 83 -10.46 2.00 -1.28
CA GLY A 83 -9.73 2.71 -2.33
C GLY A 83 -8.32 3.11 -1.91
N GLN A 84 -7.67 3.94 -2.73
CA GLN A 84 -6.23 4.23 -2.68
C GLN A 84 -5.67 4.39 -1.24
N PRO A 85 -4.76 3.51 -0.80
CA PRO A 85 -3.99 3.70 0.41
C PRO A 85 -2.92 4.79 0.23
N VAL A 86 -2.69 5.59 1.26
CA VAL A 86 -1.62 6.58 1.33
C VAL A 86 -0.95 6.49 2.69
N PHE A 87 0.33 6.15 2.70
CA PHE A 87 1.16 6.25 3.89
C PHE A 87 1.59 7.69 4.15
N PHE A 88 1.57 8.09 5.42
CA PHE A 88 1.97 9.43 5.86
C PHE A 88 2.73 9.34 7.18
N HIS A 89 3.94 9.90 7.20
CA HIS A 89 4.72 10.12 8.41
C HIS A 89 4.34 11.50 8.99
N PRO A 90 3.58 11.56 10.09
CA PRO A 90 3.23 12.84 10.71
C PRO A 90 4.48 13.59 11.19
N PRO A 91 4.49 14.93 11.07
CA PRO A 91 5.55 15.73 11.66
C PRO A 91 5.48 15.66 13.18
N ASN A 92 6.59 15.91 13.87
CA ASN A 92 6.68 15.96 15.33
C ASN A 92 6.41 17.38 15.89
N PRO A 93 5.16 17.77 16.19
CA PRO A 93 4.90 19.07 16.81
C PRO A 93 5.41 19.10 18.27
N PRO A 94 5.76 20.30 18.80
CA PRO A 94 6.37 20.45 20.12
C PRO A 94 5.58 19.85 21.30
N ASN A 95 4.25 19.76 21.16
CA ASN A 95 3.34 19.31 22.22
C ASN A 95 2.75 17.92 21.97
N ARG A 96 3.19 17.23 20.91
CA ARG A 96 2.78 15.86 20.58
C ARG A 96 3.86 15.22 19.70
N PRO A 97 4.92 14.64 20.28
CA PRO A 97 5.84 13.84 19.50
C PRO A 97 5.07 12.70 18.81
N THR A 98 5.34 12.50 17.53
CA THR A 98 4.79 11.42 16.70
C THR A 98 5.92 10.55 16.17
N ASP A 99 7.04 10.50 16.88
CA ASP A 99 8.26 9.82 16.46
C ASP A 99 7.94 8.37 16.12
N GLY A 100 8.10 8.03 14.84
CA GLY A 100 7.86 6.69 14.32
C GLY A 100 6.39 6.29 14.15
N GLU A 101 5.42 7.19 14.40
CA GLU A 101 4.04 6.94 13.98
C GLU A 101 3.97 6.82 12.46
N LEU A 102 3.22 5.86 11.95
CA LEU A 102 2.85 5.77 10.54
C LEU A 102 1.34 5.82 10.42
N TRP A 103 0.84 6.76 9.62
CA TRP A 103 -0.59 6.89 9.33
C TRP A 103 -0.89 6.28 7.97
N LEU A 104 -2.01 5.58 7.88
CA LEU A 104 -2.59 5.09 6.65
C LEU A 104 -3.90 5.83 6.41
N PHE A 105 -3.94 6.67 5.39
CA PHE A 105 -5.18 7.22 4.85
C PHE A 105 -5.67 6.31 3.73
N PHE A 106 -6.98 6.19 3.59
CA PHE A 106 -7.61 5.45 2.51
C PHE A 106 -9.03 5.94 2.30
N VAL A 107 -9.70 5.45 1.26
CA VAL A 107 -11.12 5.74 1.07
C VAL A 107 -11.97 4.49 1.21
N VAL A 108 -13.21 4.67 1.64
CA VAL A 108 -14.25 3.64 1.67
C VAL A 108 -15.37 4.09 0.74
N ILE A 109 -15.74 3.24 -0.22
CA ILE A 109 -16.88 3.46 -1.10
C ILE A 109 -18.15 3.11 -0.31
N MET A 110 -18.92 4.11 0.11
CA MET A 110 -20.12 3.93 0.94
C MET A 110 -21.37 3.50 0.15
N GLY A 111 -21.35 3.66 -1.17
CA GLY A 111 -22.41 3.29 -2.10
C GLY A 111 -21.90 2.36 -3.20
N HIS A 112 -22.16 2.70 -4.46
CA HIS A 112 -21.83 1.84 -5.59
C HIS A 112 -20.58 2.27 -6.37
N ASP A 113 -20.15 3.52 -6.21
CA ASP A 113 -19.02 4.08 -6.96
C ASP A 113 -18.28 5.16 -6.17
N TRP A 114 -17.21 5.67 -6.79
CA TRP A 114 -16.31 6.67 -6.22
C TRP A 114 -16.99 7.99 -5.79
N THR A 115 -18.19 8.32 -6.27
CA THR A 115 -18.92 9.52 -5.83
C THR A 115 -19.35 9.45 -4.36
N SER A 116 -19.41 8.24 -3.81
CA SER A 116 -19.72 7.97 -2.41
C SER A 116 -18.48 7.76 -1.52
N ALA A 117 -17.28 7.96 -2.07
CA ALA A 117 -16.05 7.72 -1.36
C ALA A 117 -15.88 8.68 -0.17
N GLN A 118 -15.60 8.12 0.99
CA GLN A 118 -15.24 8.88 2.19
C GLN A 118 -13.80 8.58 2.59
N ILE A 119 -13.09 9.57 3.10
CA ILE A 119 -11.72 9.39 3.60
C ILE A 119 -11.77 8.79 5.01
N HIS A 120 -11.04 7.71 5.20
CA HIS A 120 -10.79 7.05 6.47
C HIS A 120 -9.28 7.05 6.75
N TRP A 121 -8.92 6.81 8.00
CA TRP A 121 -7.52 6.71 8.39
C TRP A 121 -7.35 5.78 9.60
N GLN A 122 -6.13 5.26 9.76
CA GLN A 122 -5.67 4.57 10.95
C GLN A 122 -4.19 4.90 11.20
N ARG A 123 -3.68 4.63 12.39
CA ARG A 123 -2.27 4.84 12.77
C ARG A 123 -1.72 3.60 13.48
N SER A 124 -0.40 3.40 13.37
CA SER A 124 0.36 2.37 14.11
C SER A 124 0.23 2.51 15.62
#